data_AF-A0A2W7A0Z8-F1
#
_entry.id   AF-A0A2W7A0Z8-F1
#
_cell.length_a   1.000
_cell.length_b   1.000
_cell.length_c   1.000
_cell.angle_alpha   90.00
_cell.angle_beta   90.00
_cell.angle_gamma   90.00
#
_symmetry.space_group_name_H-M   'P 1'
#
loop_
_entity.id
_entity.type
_entity.pdbx_description
1 polymer ?
#
loop_
_entity_poly.entity_id
_entity_poly.type
_entity_poly.pdbx_seq_one_letter_code
_entity_poly.pdbx_strand_id
1 'polypeptide(L)'
;RTLPRTLVGFENHSGQTYLGDGVEPLAKTIAGFGNNATAEYEGARYKNVFGSYMHGSLLPKNPHFADYLIGLALRRRYADATLPSLTDTEELAAHSYAVQRYGG
;
A
#
# COMPACT_ATOMS: atom_id res chain seq x y z
N ARG A 1 9.27 -1.86 16.72
CA ARG A 1 8.38 -0.76 16.32
C ARG A 1 7.07 -1.34 15.84
N THR A 2 5.94 -0.79 16.27
CA THR A 2 4.63 -1.18 15.73
C THR A 2 4.48 -0.54 14.36
N LEU A 3 4.28 -1.36 13.31
CA LEU A 3 4.00 -0.87 11.96
C LEU A 3 2.49 -0.69 11.77
N PRO A 4 2.05 0.31 10.99
CA PRO A 4 0.64 0.42 10.61
C PRO A 4 0.15 -0.84 9.89
N ARG A 5 -1.14 -1.14 10.02
CA ARG A 5 -1.83 -2.21 9.26
C ARG A 5 -2.63 -1.67 8.07
N THR A 6 -2.47 -0.39 7.80
CA THR A 6 -3.23 0.39 6.82
C THR A 6 -2.30 0.92 5.75
N LEU A 7 -2.83 1.12 4.55
CA LEU A 7 -2.20 1.93 3.52
C LEU A 7 -2.99 3.23 3.38
N VAL A 8 -2.29 4.36 3.20
CA VAL A 8 -2.93 5.66 2.94
C VAL A 8 -2.47 6.23 1.61
N GLY A 9 -3.40 6.82 0.88
CA GLY A 9 -3.16 7.44 -0.40
C GLY A 9 -4.29 8.38 -0.77
N PHE A 10 -4.18 8.96 -1.96
CA PHE A 10 -5.28 9.66 -2.61
C PHE A 10 -5.65 8.87 -3.86
N GLU A 11 -6.92 8.89 -4.28
CA GLU A 11 -7.39 8.28 -5.52
C GLU A 11 -8.19 9.31 -6.32
N ASN A 12 -8.00 9.31 -7.65
CA ASN A 12 -8.75 10.15 -8.58
C ASN A 12 -8.70 9.50 -9.96
N HIS A 13 -9.63 8.58 -10.18
CA HIS A 13 -9.71 7.83 -11.41
C HIS A 13 -11.18 7.60 -11.78
N SER A 14 -11.44 7.52 -13.09
CA SER A 14 -12.75 7.10 -13.63
C SER A 14 -12.74 5.64 -14.09
N GLY A 15 -11.58 4.99 -14.05
CA GLY A 15 -11.42 3.59 -14.41
C GLY A 15 -12.17 2.70 -13.43
N GLN A 16 -12.62 1.55 -13.90
CA GLN A 16 -13.19 0.53 -13.04
C GLN A 16 -12.44 -0.77 -13.27
N THR A 17 -11.71 -1.20 -12.25
CA THR A 17 -10.94 -2.44 -12.29
C THR A 17 -11.78 -3.58 -11.72
N TYR A 18 -11.78 -4.69 -12.45
CA TYR A 18 -12.35 -5.97 -12.04
C TYR A 18 -11.22 -6.99 -12.10
N LEU A 19 -10.92 -7.63 -10.95
CA LEU A 19 -9.83 -8.58 -10.87
C LEU A 19 -10.19 -9.85 -11.63
N GLY A 20 -9.25 -10.33 -12.45
CA GLY A 20 -9.37 -11.63 -13.11
C GLY A 20 -8.99 -12.79 -12.20
N ASP A 21 -9.24 -14.01 -12.67
CA ASP A 21 -8.95 -15.24 -11.92
C ASP A 21 -7.49 -15.31 -11.46
N GLY A 22 -7.28 -15.69 -10.20
CA GLY A 22 -5.96 -15.84 -9.60
C GLY A 22 -5.25 -14.52 -9.23
N VAL A 23 -5.94 -13.38 -9.33
CA VAL A 23 -5.46 -12.08 -8.86
C VAL A 23 -6.20 -11.70 -7.57
N GLU A 24 -5.44 -11.37 -6.54
CA GLU A 24 -5.99 -10.94 -5.24
C GLU A 24 -6.04 -9.42 -5.17
N PRO A 25 -6.93 -8.81 -4.36
CA PRO A 25 -6.83 -7.38 -4.08
C PRO A 25 -5.57 -7.03 -3.29
N LEU A 26 -5.09 -5.79 -3.41
CA LEU A 26 -3.96 -5.30 -2.59
C LEU A 26 -4.40 -5.13 -1.13
N ALA A 27 -5.57 -4.52 -0.92
CA ALA A 27 -6.10 -4.24 0.41
C ALA A 27 -7.64 -4.19 0.41
N LYS A 28 -8.23 -4.30 1.60
CA LYS A 28 -9.62 -3.90 1.84
C LYS A 28 -9.71 -2.38 1.94
N THR A 29 -10.67 -1.78 1.26
CA THR A 29 -10.97 -0.34 1.34
C THR A 29 -11.62 -0.05 2.70
N ILE A 30 -11.02 0.87 3.46
CA ILE A 30 -11.59 1.37 4.75
C ILE A 30 -12.35 2.68 4.51
N ALA A 31 -11.78 3.57 3.71
CA ALA A 31 -12.38 4.82 3.28
C ALA A 31 -11.99 5.08 1.81
N GLY A 32 -12.92 5.62 1.01
CA GLY A 32 -12.79 5.74 -0.44
C GLY A 32 -13.62 4.70 -1.21
N PHE A 33 -13.32 4.53 -2.50
CA PHE A 33 -14.01 3.62 -3.42
C PHE A 33 -13.12 2.42 -3.84
N GLY A 34 -11.82 2.63 -4.01
CA GLY A 34 -10.89 1.57 -4.43
C GLY A 34 -11.02 1.23 -5.91
N ASN A 35 -11.09 -0.07 -6.25
CA ASN A 35 -10.99 -0.53 -7.64
C ASN A 35 -12.17 -0.09 -8.54
N ASN A 36 -13.38 0.04 -7.99
CA ASN A 36 -14.58 0.42 -8.74
C ASN A 36 -15.66 0.95 -7.77
N ALA A 37 -16.79 1.41 -8.31
CA ALA A 37 -17.83 2.12 -7.54
C ALA A 37 -18.51 1.29 -6.44
N THR A 38 -18.41 -0.04 -6.49
CA THR A 38 -19.05 -0.95 -5.54
C THR A 38 -18.07 -1.88 -4.83
N ALA A 39 -16.77 -1.77 -5.13
CA ALA A 39 -15.76 -2.65 -4.55
C ALA A 39 -15.50 -2.31 -3.09
N GLU A 40 -15.36 -3.35 -2.26
CA GLU A 40 -14.82 -3.22 -0.90
C GLU A 40 -13.28 -3.30 -0.87
N TYR A 41 -12.64 -3.30 -2.03
CA TYR A 41 -11.23 -3.62 -2.19
C TYR A 41 -10.52 -2.67 -3.15
N GLU A 42 -9.26 -2.41 -2.85
CA GLU A 42 -8.37 -1.53 -3.60
C GLU A 42 -7.21 -2.33 -4.19
N GLY A 43 -6.85 -1.94 -5.42
CA GLY A 43 -5.68 -2.43 -6.13
C GLY A 43 -5.70 -3.92 -6.46
N ALA A 44 -4.54 -4.41 -6.85
CA ALA A 44 -4.33 -5.79 -7.27
C ALA A 44 -2.99 -6.31 -6.76
N ARG A 45 -2.92 -7.61 -6.52
CA ARG A 45 -1.72 -8.35 -6.19
C ARG A 45 -1.67 -9.63 -7.00
N TYR A 46 -0.57 -9.82 -7.72
CA TYR A 46 -0.23 -11.09 -8.32
C TYR A 46 1.24 -11.41 -8.04
N LYS A 47 1.48 -12.38 -7.17
CA LYS A 47 2.83 -12.68 -6.64
C LYS A 47 3.46 -11.43 -6.00
N ASN A 48 4.54 -10.91 -6.59
CA ASN A 48 5.25 -9.69 -6.17
C ASN A 48 4.94 -8.48 -7.09
N VAL A 49 3.86 -8.55 -7.87
CA VAL A 49 3.31 -7.41 -8.61
C VAL A 49 2.20 -6.81 -7.78
N PHE A 50 2.27 -5.49 -7.56
CA PHE A 50 1.30 -4.72 -6.79
C PHE A 50 0.81 -3.57 -7.66
N GLY A 51 -0.50 -3.50 -7.88
CA GLY A 51 -1.19 -2.41 -8.56
C GLY A 51 -2.07 -1.66 -7.57
N SER A 52 -2.20 -0.35 -7.74
CA SER A 52 -3.07 0.51 -6.92
C SER A 52 -3.45 1.75 -7.72
N TYR A 53 -4.65 2.27 -7.47
CA TYR A 53 -5.08 3.61 -7.87
C TYR A 53 -4.60 4.68 -6.90
N MET A 54 -4.12 4.30 -5.71
CA MET A 54 -3.47 5.24 -4.81
C MET A 54 -2.27 5.89 -5.51
N HIS A 55 -2.34 7.21 -5.64
CA HIS A 55 -1.31 8.02 -6.28
C HIS A 55 -0.83 9.15 -5.35
N GLY A 56 0.18 9.89 -5.80
CA GLY A 56 0.93 10.83 -4.97
C GLY A 56 1.99 10.15 -4.12
N SER A 57 2.20 10.63 -2.90
CA SER A 57 3.23 10.13 -1.97
C SER A 57 2.86 8.78 -1.32
N LEU A 58 2.51 7.76 -2.11
CA LEU A 58 2.13 6.43 -1.61
C LEU A 58 3.26 5.82 -0.77
N LEU A 59 4.44 5.59 -1.34
CA LEU A 59 5.52 4.93 -0.60
C LEU A 59 6.04 5.76 0.59
N PRO A 60 6.27 7.09 0.47
CA PRO A 60 6.71 7.90 1.60
C PRO A 60 5.71 7.93 2.77
N LYS A 61 4.39 7.87 2.52
CA LYS A 61 3.40 7.79 3.60
C LYS A 61 3.15 6.37 4.09
N ASN A 62 3.71 5.35 3.43
CA ASN A 62 3.58 3.95 3.80
C ASN A 62 4.97 3.30 3.84
N PRO A 63 5.87 3.76 4.72
CA PRO A 63 7.25 3.30 4.74
C PRO A 63 7.36 1.79 4.97
N HIS A 64 6.44 1.21 5.75
CA HIS A 64 6.33 -0.23 5.95
C HIS A 64 6.05 -1.01 4.64
N PHE A 65 5.30 -0.42 3.71
CA PHE A 65 5.05 -1.02 2.40
C PHE A 65 6.25 -0.81 1.47
N ALA A 66 6.91 0.35 1.54
CA ALA A 66 8.17 0.58 0.82
C ALA A 66 9.24 -0.45 1.23
N ASP A 67 9.44 -0.65 2.53
CA ASP A 67 10.35 -1.65 3.09
C ASP A 67 9.98 -3.06 2.67
N TYR A 68 8.68 -3.37 2.61
CA TYR A 68 8.21 -4.67 2.13
C TYR A 68 8.60 -4.93 0.67
N LEU A 69 8.43 -3.93 -0.21
CA LEU A 69 8.82 -4.02 -1.63
C LEU A 69 10.34 -4.15 -1.78
N ILE A 70 11.12 -3.34 -1.06
CA ILE A 70 12.58 -3.43 -1.05
C ILE A 70 13.03 -4.80 -0.55
N GLY A 71 12.43 -5.30 0.53
CA GLY A 71 12.71 -6.62 1.08
C GLY A 71 12.39 -7.76 0.10
N LEU A 72 11.32 -7.65 -0.69
CA LEU A 72 11.02 -8.62 -1.75
C LEU A 72 12.09 -8.60 -2.86
N ALA A 73 12.56 -7.41 -3.25
CA ALA A 73 13.61 -7.26 -4.25
C ALA A 73 14.96 -7.80 -3.75
N LEU A 74 15.32 -7.50 -2.50
CA LEU A 74 16.53 -8.00 -1.86
C LEU A 74 16.54 -9.53 -1.79
N ARG A 75 15.47 -10.16 -1.26
CA ARG A 75 15.35 -11.64 -1.17
C ARG A 75 15.47 -12.33 -2.52
N ARG A 76 15.00 -11.68 -3.59
CA ARG A 76 15.12 -12.23 -4.95
C ARG A 76 16.57 -12.22 -5.46
N ARG A 77 17.37 -11.23 -5.09
CA ARG A 77 18.72 -11.02 -5.64
C ARG A 77 19.83 -11.55 -4.75
N TYR A 78 19.63 -11.53 -3.43
CA TYR A 78 20.63 -11.84 -2.43
C TYR A 78 19.99 -12.73 -1.34
N ALA A 79 20.56 -13.90 -1.09
CA ALA A 79 20.00 -14.88 -0.16
C ALA A 79 19.90 -14.35 1.29
N ASP A 80 20.91 -13.59 1.74
CA ASP A 80 21.05 -13.17 3.14
C ASP A 80 20.97 -11.64 3.33
N ALA A 81 20.42 -10.92 2.34
CA ALA A 81 20.30 -9.46 2.46
C ALA A 81 19.29 -9.07 3.54
N THR A 82 19.73 -8.22 4.46
CA THR A 82 18.90 -7.59 5.48
C THR A 82 18.64 -6.13 5.11
N LEU A 83 17.44 -5.65 5.44
CA LEU A 83 17.09 -4.23 5.31
C LEU A 83 17.26 -3.59 6.70
N PRO A 84 18.27 -2.71 6.90
CA PRO A 84 18.42 -2.03 8.17
C PRO A 84 17.25 -1.08 8.40
N SER A 85 16.78 -1.01 9.65
CA SER A 85 15.71 -0.11 10.04
C SER A 85 16.16 1.36 9.95
N LEU A 86 15.27 2.21 9.45
CA LEU A 86 15.41 3.66 9.47
C LEU A 86 14.43 4.31 10.45
N THR A 87 14.73 5.57 10.79
CA THR A 87 13.84 6.42 11.57
C THR A 87 12.80 7.03 10.63
N ASP A 88 11.54 6.57 10.73
CA ASP A 88 10.45 7.03 9.85
C ASP A 88 9.47 7.95 10.59
N THR A 89 9.99 8.84 11.45
CA THR A 89 9.15 9.67 12.34
C THR A 89 8.17 10.53 11.54
N GLU A 90 8.65 11.20 10.49
CA GLU A 90 7.84 12.12 9.69
C GLU A 90 6.87 11.38 8.76
N GLU A 91 7.32 10.28 8.17
CA GLU A 91 6.52 9.39 7.33
C GLU A 91 5.36 8.79 8.11
N LEU A 92 5.61 8.33 9.34
CA LEU A 92 4.59 7.80 10.22
C LEU A 92 3.67 8.89 10.77
N ALA A 93 4.17 10.10 11.03
CA ALA A 93 3.33 11.23 11.40
C ALA A 93 2.36 11.58 10.26
N ALA A 94 2.85 11.64 9.01
CA ALA A 94 2.05 11.86 7.82
C ALA A 94 1.03 10.73 7.59
N HIS A 95 1.43 9.48 7.81
CA HIS A 95 0.52 8.32 7.76
C HIS A 95 -0.61 8.48 8.77
N SER A 96 -0.25 8.73 10.03
CA SER A 96 -1.19 8.81 11.14
C SER A 96 -2.18 9.95 10.98
N TYR A 97 -1.71 11.10 10.47
CA TYR A 97 -2.58 12.23 10.14
C TYR A 97 -3.64 11.85 9.09
N ALA A 98 -3.25 11.14 8.02
CA ALA A 98 -4.20 10.70 7.00
C ALA A 98 -5.23 9.71 7.56
N VAL A 99 -4.79 8.74 8.37
CA VAL A 99 -5.71 7.81 9.05
C VAL A 99 -6.67 8.56 9.97
N GLN A 100 -6.18 9.48 10.81
CA GLN A 100 -7.02 10.24 11.73
C GLN A 100 -8.03 11.13 11.00
N ARG A 101 -7.64 11.71 9.86
CA ARG A 101 -8.48 12.64 9.11
C ARG A 101 -9.56 11.94 8.28
N TYR A 102 -9.29 10.74 7.77
CA TYR A 102 -10.13 10.09 6.76
C TYR A 102 -10.55 8.65 7.10
N GLY A 103 -9.98 8.03 8.13
CA GLY A 103 -10.18 6.61 8.45
C GLY A 103 -11.49 6.26 9.16
N GLY A 104 -12.27 7.27 9.58
CA GLY A 104 -13.48 7.10 10.41
C GLY A 104 -13.26 7.49 11.85
#